data_AF-A0A7S2IJI0-F1
#
_entry.id   AF-A0A7S2IJI0-F1
#
_cell.length_a   1.000
_cell.length_b   1.000
_cell.length_c   1.000
_cell.angle_alpha   90.00
_cell.angle_beta   90.00
_cell.angle_gamma   90.00
#
_symmetry.space_group_name_H-M   'P 1'
#
loop_
_entity.id
_entity.type
_entity.pdbx_description
1 polymer ?
#
loop_
_entity_poly.entity_id
_entity_poly.type
_entity_poly.pdbx_seq_one_letter_code
_entity_poly.pdbx_strand_id
1 'polypeptide(L)'
;KLHRLLVDRIDSLSTDVVDRVADAVLKPLLKRMKDKSEKCRELSVRILRSLFENASELSAMLPYAFPSLVSRLGCEDLDGVAHLPEVMRPDPEQKPVELARPVEESEEVRMELVRFVASLLAR
;
A
#
# COMPACT_ATOMS: atom_id res chain seq x y z
N LYS A 1 12.38 7.72 -14.62
CA LYS A 1 11.60 8.62 -15.53
C LYS A 1 10.15 8.73 -15.05
N LEU A 2 9.45 7.61 -14.84
CA LEU A 2 8.09 7.59 -14.27
C LEU A 2 7.92 8.35 -12.95
N HIS A 3 8.75 8.07 -11.93
CA HIS A 3 8.69 8.80 -10.64
C HIS A 3 8.74 10.33 -10.83
N ARG A 4 9.71 10.83 -11.61
CA ARG A 4 9.84 12.28 -11.87
C ARG A 4 8.60 12.90 -12.53
N LEU A 5 7.89 12.13 -13.35
CA LEU A 5 6.68 12.62 -14.01
C LEU A 5 5.47 12.55 -13.08
N LEU A 6 5.28 11.38 -12.45
CA LEU A 6 4.06 11.04 -11.70
C LEU A 6 4.11 11.41 -10.23
N VAL A 7 5.24 11.89 -9.71
CA VAL A 7 5.36 12.37 -8.33
C VAL A 7 5.70 13.85 -8.32
N ASP A 8 6.74 14.24 -9.08
CA ASP A 8 7.25 15.61 -9.02
C ASP A 8 6.49 16.59 -9.94
N ARG A 9 5.72 16.08 -10.92
CA ARG A 9 5.09 16.88 -11.98
C ARG A 9 3.64 16.48 -12.28
N ILE A 10 3.00 15.73 -11.39
CA ILE A 10 1.64 15.23 -11.65
C ILE A 10 0.62 16.37 -11.82
N ASP A 11 0.81 17.47 -11.09
CA ASP A 11 -0.04 18.67 -11.17
C ASP A 11 -0.02 19.35 -12.56
N SER A 12 0.98 19.04 -13.39
CA SER A 12 1.06 19.53 -14.77
C SER A 12 0.29 18.66 -15.77
N LEU A 13 -0.23 17.51 -15.32
CA LEU A 13 -1.01 16.58 -16.14
C LEU A 13 -2.51 16.84 -15.94
N SER A 14 -3.27 16.69 -17.01
CA SER A 14 -4.72 16.70 -16.92
C SER A 14 -5.25 15.41 -16.28
N THR A 15 -6.38 15.49 -15.59
CA THR A 15 -6.96 14.37 -14.85
C THR A 15 -7.23 13.16 -15.76
N ASP A 16 -7.67 13.37 -17.00
CA ASP A 16 -7.89 12.30 -17.99
C ASP A 16 -6.60 11.54 -18.35
N VAL A 17 -5.46 12.24 -18.36
CA VAL A 17 -4.15 11.62 -18.55
C VAL A 17 -3.76 10.82 -17.31
N VAL A 18 -3.99 11.38 -16.11
CA VAL A 18 -3.73 10.67 -14.84
C VAL A 18 -4.52 9.37 -14.77
N ASP A 19 -5.83 9.40 -15.07
CA ASP A 19 -6.70 8.23 -15.01
C ASP A 19 -6.25 7.14 -16.01
N ARG A 20 -5.93 7.52 -17.25
CA ARG A 20 -5.40 6.58 -18.26
C ARG A 20 -4.06 5.97 -17.87
N VAL A 21 -3.18 6.79 -17.29
CA VAL A 21 -1.90 6.30 -16.78
C VAL A 21 -2.13 5.34 -15.63
N ALA A 22 -3.00 5.70 -14.67
CA ALA A 22 -3.35 4.88 -13.52
C ALA A 22 -3.84 3.50 -13.97
N ASP A 23 -4.78 3.43 -14.92
CA ASP A 23 -5.26 2.17 -15.49
C ASP A 23 -4.12 1.32 -16.10
N ALA A 24 -3.21 1.95 -16.84
CA ALA A 24 -2.10 1.26 -17.50
C ALA A 24 -1.04 0.74 -16.51
N VAL A 25 -0.78 1.48 -15.42
CA VAL A 25 0.38 1.20 -14.53
C VAL A 25 0.00 0.62 -13.18
N LEU A 26 -1.28 0.63 -12.77
CA LEU A 26 -1.73 0.16 -11.45
C LEU A 26 -1.23 -1.25 -11.15
N LYS A 27 -1.61 -2.24 -11.96
CA LYS A 27 -1.23 -3.65 -11.73
C LYS A 27 0.29 -3.87 -11.79
N PRO A 28 1.04 -3.33 -12.77
CA PRO A 28 2.50 -3.36 -12.77
C PRO A 28 3.12 -2.80 -11.48
N LEU A 29 2.66 -1.65 -10.98
CA LEU A 29 3.16 -1.05 -9.76
C LEU A 29 2.81 -1.89 -8.53
N LEU A 30 1.58 -2.38 -8.39
CA LEU A 30 1.23 -3.29 -7.28
C LEU A 30 2.15 -4.53 -7.23
N LYS A 31 2.56 -5.06 -8.39
CA LYS A 31 3.55 -6.14 -8.45
C LYS A 31 4.96 -5.72 -7.98
N ARG A 32 5.34 -4.45 -8.14
CA ARG A 32 6.62 -3.91 -7.66
C ARG A 32 6.66 -3.68 -6.16
N MET A 33 5.51 -3.60 -5.47
CA MET A 33 5.47 -3.57 -3.99
C MET A 33 6.00 -4.86 -3.34
N LYS A 34 6.17 -5.94 -4.10
CA LYS A 34 6.74 -7.22 -3.66
C LYS A 34 8.14 -7.47 -4.23
N ASP A 35 8.78 -6.44 -4.77
CA ASP A 35 10.13 -6.58 -5.35
C ASP A 35 11.19 -6.83 -4.26
N LYS A 36 12.26 -7.54 -4.60
CA LYS A 36 13.39 -7.79 -3.69
C LYS A 36 14.12 -6.48 -3.35
N SER A 37 14.18 -5.54 -4.30
CA SER A 37 14.76 -4.22 -4.11
C SER A 37 13.84 -3.32 -3.29
N GLU A 38 14.32 -2.89 -2.13
CA GLU A 38 13.65 -1.89 -1.28
C GLU A 38 13.32 -0.62 -2.06
N LYS A 39 14.27 -0.12 -2.85
CA LYS A 39 14.06 1.09 -3.65
C LYS A 39 12.94 0.94 -4.67
N CYS A 40 12.77 -0.26 -5.23
CA CYS A 40 11.66 -0.54 -6.14
C CYS A 40 10.31 -0.52 -5.42
N ARG A 41 10.25 -1.08 -4.20
CA ARG A 41 9.04 -1.04 -3.38
C ARG A 41 8.67 0.40 -2.99
N GLU A 42 9.62 1.15 -2.45
CA GLU A 42 9.45 2.57 -2.07
C GLU A 42 8.93 3.42 -3.23
N LEU A 43 9.62 3.40 -4.38
CA LEU A 43 9.23 4.16 -5.56
C LEU A 43 7.85 3.75 -6.08
N SER A 44 7.53 2.46 -6.01
CA SER A 44 6.22 1.97 -6.41
C SER A 44 5.11 2.52 -5.53
N VAL A 45 5.30 2.52 -4.20
CA VAL A 45 4.32 3.06 -3.26
C VAL A 45 4.15 4.57 -3.47
N ARG A 46 5.24 5.32 -3.67
CA ARG A 46 5.16 6.76 -3.96
C ARG A 46 4.39 7.09 -5.23
N ILE A 47 4.66 6.36 -6.31
CA ILE A 47 3.95 6.56 -7.58
C ILE A 47 2.47 6.19 -7.43
N LEU A 48 2.16 5.05 -6.77
CA LEU A 48 0.78 4.66 -6.49
C LEU A 48 0.06 5.72 -5.67
N ARG A 49 0.64 6.17 -4.56
CA ARG A 49 0.07 7.24 -3.73
C ARG A 49 -0.26 8.48 -4.56
N SER A 50 0.68 8.96 -5.36
CA SER A 50 0.46 10.15 -6.17
C SER A 50 -0.63 9.98 -7.23
N LEU A 51 -0.72 8.81 -7.88
CA LEU A 51 -1.83 8.49 -8.78
C LEU A 51 -3.17 8.48 -8.05
N PHE A 52 -3.23 7.88 -6.86
CA PHE A 52 -4.44 7.85 -6.04
C PHE A 52 -4.80 9.21 -5.45
N GLU A 53 -3.87 10.14 -5.28
CA GLU A 53 -4.17 11.51 -4.85
C GLU A 53 -4.77 12.34 -5.99
N ASN A 54 -4.44 12.02 -7.25
CA ASN A 54 -4.77 12.85 -8.42
C ASN A 54 -5.79 12.23 -9.38
N ALA A 55 -6.13 10.95 -9.23
CA ALA A 55 -7.15 10.28 -10.04
C ALA A 55 -8.55 10.84 -9.75
N SER A 56 -9.42 10.89 -10.77
CA SER A 56 -10.79 11.41 -10.61
C SER A 56 -11.63 10.54 -9.67
N GLU A 57 -11.57 9.22 -9.86
CA GLU A 57 -12.37 8.21 -9.13
C GLU A 57 -11.48 7.03 -8.71
N LEU A 58 -11.67 6.55 -7.48
CA LEU A 58 -10.86 5.48 -6.91
C LEU A 58 -11.53 4.11 -6.98
N SER A 59 -12.85 4.05 -7.15
CA SER A 59 -13.66 2.83 -7.09
C SER A 59 -13.13 1.69 -7.96
N ALA A 60 -12.59 1.99 -9.14
CA ALA A 60 -12.01 0.98 -10.04
C ALA A 60 -10.62 0.48 -9.59
N MET A 61 -9.88 1.28 -8.81
CA MET A 61 -8.52 0.99 -8.36
C MET A 61 -8.48 0.31 -6.99
N LEU A 62 -9.42 0.65 -6.10
CA LEU A 62 -9.50 0.15 -4.73
C LEU A 62 -9.50 -1.39 -4.63
N PRO A 63 -10.25 -2.16 -5.45
CA PRO A 63 -10.26 -3.62 -5.38
C PRO A 63 -8.89 -4.27 -5.60
N TYR A 64 -7.96 -3.57 -6.24
CA TYR A 64 -6.60 -4.04 -6.48
C TYR A 64 -5.61 -3.54 -5.41
N ALA A 65 -5.75 -2.28 -5.00
CA ALA A 65 -4.82 -1.66 -4.04
C ALA A 65 -5.05 -2.11 -2.60
N PHE A 66 -6.30 -2.23 -2.14
CA PHE A 66 -6.60 -2.61 -0.75
C PHE A 66 -6.01 -3.97 -0.36
N PRO A 67 -6.18 -5.06 -1.13
CA PRO A 67 -5.56 -6.34 -0.79
C PRO A 67 -4.03 -6.26 -0.73
N SER A 68 -3.43 -5.43 -1.59
CA SER A 68 -1.98 -5.22 -1.60
C SER A 68 -1.52 -4.45 -0.34
N LEU A 69 -2.28 -3.46 0.10
CA LEU A 69 -2.00 -2.70 1.32
C LEU A 69 -2.16 -3.57 2.58
N VAL A 70 -3.28 -4.30 2.70
CA VAL A 70 -3.55 -5.23 3.81
C VAL A 70 -2.40 -6.25 3.96
N SER A 71 -2.01 -6.87 2.84
CA SER A 71 -0.92 -7.84 2.83
C SER A 71 0.43 -7.21 3.21
N ARG A 72 0.76 -6.01 2.72
CA ARG A 72 2.07 -5.37 3.02
C ARG A 72 2.16 -4.78 4.42
N LEU A 73 1.05 -4.33 4.99
CA LEU A 73 0.97 -3.83 6.36
C LEU A 73 0.86 -4.94 7.41
N GLY A 74 0.65 -6.18 6.98
CA GLY A 74 0.49 -7.31 7.90
C GLY A 74 -0.82 -7.28 8.66
N CYS A 75 -1.87 -6.66 8.10
CA CYS A 75 -3.17 -6.53 8.77
C CYS A 75 -3.98 -7.83 8.80
N GLU A 76 -3.51 -8.90 8.15
CA GLU A 76 -4.21 -10.19 8.06
C GLU A 76 -4.15 -11.00 9.37
N ASP A 77 -3.05 -10.88 10.11
CA ASP A 77 -2.83 -11.63 11.36
C ASP A 77 -1.96 -10.85 12.34
N LEU A 78 -2.51 -9.76 12.88
CA LEU A 78 -1.79 -8.86 13.80
C LEU A 78 -1.31 -9.56 15.07
N ASP A 79 -2.13 -10.48 15.58
CA ASP A 79 -1.88 -11.22 16.82
C ASP A 79 -1.16 -12.55 16.57
N GLY A 80 -0.94 -12.94 15.31
CA GLY A 80 -0.31 -14.21 14.94
C GLY A 80 -1.16 -15.45 15.23
N VAL A 81 -2.47 -15.30 15.41
CA VAL A 81 -3.40 -16.38 15.82
C VAL A 81 -4.59 -16.56 14.86
N ALA A 82 -4.63 -15.81 13.75
CA ALA A 82 -5.72 -15.92 12.77
C ALA A 82 -5.83 -17.33 12.19
N HIS A 83 -4.72 -18.05 12.10
CA HIS A 83 -4.63 -19.44 11.65
C HIS A 83 -5.15 -20.47 12.69
N LEU A 84 -5.42 -20.07 13.93
CA LEU A 84 -5.93 -20.94 14.99
C LEU A 84 -7.47 -20.94 15.02
N PRO A 85 -8.11 -22.10 15.33
CA PRO A 85 -9.53 -22.16 15.67
C PRO A 85 -9.86 -21.22 16.83
N GLU A 86 -11.06 -20.61 16.84
CA GLU A 86 -11.43 -19.61 17.84
C GLU A 86 -11.25 -20.08 19.28
N VAL A 87 -11.60 -21.34 19.57
CA VAL A 87 -11.44 -21.96 20.90
C VAL A 87 -9.99 -22.09 21.36
N MET A 88 -9.03 -22.00 20.44
CA MET A 88 -7.59 -22.08 20.72
C MET A 88 -6.91 -20.71 20.75
N ARG A 89 -7.65 -19.63 20.46
CA ARG A 89 -7.09 -18.27 20.50
C ARG A 89 -6.96 -17.84 21.96
N PRO A 90 -5.83 -17.20 22.34
CA PRO A 90 -5.61 -16.75 23.70
C PRO A 90 -6.62 -15.65 24.08
N ASP A 91 -6.97 -15.59 25.36
CA ASP A 91 -7.77 -14.49 25.88
C ASP A 91 -7.05 -13.15 25.68
N PRO A 92 -7.77 -12.01 25.56
CA PRO A 92 -7.14 -10.70 25.34
C PRO A 92 -6.05 -10.34 26.35
N GLU A 93 -6.18 -10.83 27.59
CA GLU A 93 -5.21 -10.65 28.70
C GLU A 93 -3.91 -11.44 28.51
N GLN A 94 -3.93 -12.46 27.65
CA GLN A 94 -2.82 -13.35 27.33
C GLN A 94 -2.14 -13.00 26.00
N LYS A 95 -2.56 -11.90 25.35
CA LYS A 95 -1.97 -11.48 24.08
C LYS A 95 -0.48 -11.19 24.24
N PRO A 96 0.32 -11.47 23.20
CA PRO A 96 1.73 -11.14 23.19
C PRO A 96 1.98 -9.66 23.54
N VAL A 97 2.92 -9.41 24.44
CA VAL A 97 3.36 -8.04 24.77
C VAL A 97 4.28 -7.49 23.67
N GLU A 98 4.88 -8.38 22.87
CA GLU A 98 5.71 -8.03 21.73
C GLU A 98 4.89 -8.05 20.44
N LEU A 99 5.00 -6.97 19.66
CA LEU A 99 4.37 -6.88 18.34
C LEU A 99 4.99 -7.89 17.37
N ALA A 100 4.14 -8.50 16.54
CA ALA A 100 4.59 -9.37 15.46
C ALA A 100 5.60 -8.65 14.56
N ARG A 101 6.59 -9.40 14.05
CA ARG A 101 7.61 -8.86 13.15
C ARG A 101 6.93 -8.22 11.93
N PRO A 102 7.27 -6.97 11.56
CA PRO A 102 6.65 -6.31 10.42
C PRO A 102 6.84 -7.09 9.11
N VAL A 103 5.79 -7.16 8.29
CA VAL A 103 5.82 -7.80 6.97
C VAL A 103 6.66 -7.01 5.95
N GLU A 104 6.74 -5.69 6.10
CA GLU A 104 7.72 -4.84 5.41
C GLU A 104 8.87 -4.53 6.36
N GLU A 105 10.07 -5.02 6.04
CA GLU A 105 11.27 -4.86 6.85
C GLU A 105 11.84 -3.43 6.78
N SER A 106 11.69 -2.75 5.64
CA SER A 106 12.19 -1.37 5.46
C SER A 106 11.29 -0.35 6.16
N GLU A 107 11.88 0.45 7.04
CA GLU A 107 11.18 1.56 7.68
C GLU A 107 10.75 2.62 6.68
N GLU A 108 11.60 2.95 5.70
CA GLU A 108 11.27 3.93 4.66
C GLU A 108 10.03 3.49 3.87
N VAL A 109 9.96 2.21 3.49
CA VAL A 109 8.79 1.69 2.78
C VAL A 109 7.56 1.63 3.68
N ARG A 110 7.70 1.28 4.96
CA ARG A 110 6.59 1.35 5.93
C ARG A 110 6.01 2.76 6.04
N MET A 111 6.87 3.77 6.11
CA MET A 111 6.43 5.17 6.16
C MET A 111 5.69 5.58 4.89
N GLU A 112 6.13 5.14 3.72
CA GLU A 112 5.41 5.39 2.47
C GLU A 112 4.06 4.67 2.40
N LEU A 113 3.97 3.44 2.91
CA LEU A 113 2.70 2.70 2.99
C LEU A 113 1.70 3.41 3.90
N VAL A 114 2.15 3.91 5.06
CA VAL A 114 1.31 4.69 5.98
C VAL A 114 0.85 5.98 5.34
N ARG A 115 1.73 6.71 4.65
CA ARG A 115 1.35 7.92 3.89
C ARG A 115 0.33 7.61 2.80
N PHE A 116 0.47 6.46 2.13
CA PHE A 116 -0.49 6.04 1.12
C PHE A 116 -1.86 5.71 1.74
N VAL A 117 -1.91 5.01 2.88
CA VAL A 117 -3.18 4.81 3.58
C VAL A 117 -3.78 6.15 4.04
N ALA A 118 -2.97 7.05 4.59
CA ALA A 118 -3.42 8.36 5.02
C ALA A 118 -4.02 9.18 3.87
N SER A 119 -3.45 9.11 2.66
CA SER A 119 -3.99 9.80 1.49
C SER A 119 -5.33 9.22 1.04
N LEU A 120 -5.56 7.92 1.22
CA LEU A 120 -6.86 7.30 0.94
C LEU A 120 -7.95 7.74 1.92
N LEU A 121 -7.59 7.95 3.19
CA LEU A 121 -8.53 8.39 4.23
C LEU A 121 -8.87 9.88 4.17
N ALA A 122 -8.02 10.68 3.51
CA ALA A 122 -8.22 12.11 3.34
C ALA A 122 -9.08 12.47 2.10
N ARG A 123 -9.44 11.48 1.29
CA ARG A 123 -10.23 11.64 0.06
C ARG A 123 -11.72 11.41 0.24
#